data_AF-A0A543EKS8-F1
#
_entry.id   AF-A0A543EKS8-F1
#
_cell.length_a   1.000
_cell.length_b   1.000
_cell.length_c   1.000
_cell.angle_alpha   90.00
_cell.angle_beta   90.00
_cell.angle_gamma   90.00
#
_symmetry.space_group_name_H-M   'P 1'
#
loop_
_entity.id
_entity.type
_entity.pdbx_description
1 polymer ?
#
loop_
_entity_poly.entity_id
_entity_poly.type
_entity_poly.pdbx_seq_one_letter_code
_entity_poly.pdbx_strand_id
1 'polypeptide(L)'
;MTEHTFKNNSCEIIYALIRTRLPKDQMDWMKTMMIYENETLFFQNFRRIPEMIPSVSPEWSSSEKINLEKLYPGLTSGQWNLQQFCQCLLMLCIPEDQNVAVVKKLMQPADISELISIYKGIFFLENACEFVPLVEEGITTHITSVFDSIAILNPFAAKYLPMDSWNQLVLKALFMKRPLYQITNLDLRNNGKLAFIANNFIRERWSAGKTVSPEIWRLTDGFVTKEITSDLLKVIESGDQLSRHAAIIVLRENASNTCNNILRPINTTLWNYIGEQYNIQNKEI
;
A
#
# COMPACT_ATOMS: atom_id res chain seq x y z
N MET A 1 -2.56 -19.87 -27.64
CA MET A 1 -2.05 -19.96 -26.26
C MET A 1 -0.57 -19.62 -26.29
N THR A 2 -0.23 -18.36 -26.09
CA THR A 2 1.17 -17.92 -25.93
C THR A 2 1.38 -17.65 -24.45
N GLU A 3 2.12 -18.53 -23.77
CA GLU A 3 2.62 -18.26 -22.43
C GLU A 3 3.48 -17.01 -22.48
N HIS A 4 2.96 -15.90 -21.98
CA HIS A 4 3.77 -14.73 -21.68
C HIS A 4 4.60 -15.04 -20.44
N THR A 5 5.73 -15.70 -20.65
CA THR A 5 6.79 -15.82 -19.65
C THR A 5 7.37 -14.41 -19.45
N PHE A 6 6.87 -13.72 -18.43
CA PHE A 6 7.44 -12.46 -17.99
C PHE A 6 8.89 -12.72 -17.55
N LYS A 7 9.85 -12.18 -18.29
CA LYS A 7 11.22 -12.00 -17.77
C LYS A 7 11.13 -11.00 -16.60
N ASN A 8 11.93 -11.19 -15.56
CA ASN A 8 11.80 -10.54 -14.24
C ASN A 8 12.04 -9.02 -14.20
N ASN A 9 12.18 -8.33 -15.34
CA ASN A 9 12.37 -6.87 -15.35
C ASN A 9 11.01 -6.15 -15.31
N SER A 10 10.83 -5.25 -14.34
CA SER A 10 9.63 -4.41 -14.18
C SER A 10 9.26 -3.68 -15.47
N CYS A 11 10.23 -3.17 -16.23
CA CYS A 11 10.01 -2.51 -17.51
C CYS A 11 9.34 -3.43 -18.54
N GLU A 12 9.81 -4.68 -18.68
CA GLU A 12 9.23 -5.64 -19.63
C GLU A 12 7.79 -6.02 -19.24
N ILE A 13 7.53 -6.15 -17.94
CA ILE A 13 6.19 -6.46 -17.39
C ILE A 13 5.20 -5.34 -17.69
N ILE A 14 5.56 -4.10 -17.31
CA ILE A 14 4.69 -2.94 -17.54
C ILE A 14 4.51 -2.68 -19.04
N TYR A 15 5.58 -2.81 -19.84
CA TYR A 15 5.49 -2.69 -21.29
C TYR A 15 4.52 -3.72 -21.89
N ALA A 16 4.64 -4.99 -21.52
CA ALA A 16 3.75 -6.05 -22.01
C ALA A 16 2.29 -5.79 -21.60
N LEU A 17 2.07 -5.29 -20.39
CA LEU A 17 0.76 -4.95 -19.84
C LEU A 17 0.07 -3.85 -20.65
N ILE A 18 0.77 -2.74 -20.93
CA ILE A 18 0.19 -1.64 -21.70
C ILE A 18 0.02 -2.03 -23.17
N ARG A 19 0.95 -2.80 -23.74
CA ARG A 19 0.92 -3.21 -25.16
C ARG A 19 -0.33 -4.02 -25.51
N THR A 20 -0.85 -4.82 -24.58
CA THR A 20 -2.06 -5.62 -24.82
C THR A 20 -3.36 -4.83 -24.61
N ARG A 21 -3.28 -3.62 -24.06
CA ARG A 21 -4.45 -2.82 -23.63
C ARG A 21 -4.58 -1.48 -24.35
N LEU A 22 -3.49 -0.97 -24.92
CA LEU A 22 -3.50 0.24 -25.72
C LEU A 22 -3.80 -0.06 -27.20
N PRO A 23 -4.65 0.74 -27.85
CA PRO A 23 -4.73 0.83 -29.30
C PRO A 23 -3.36 1.04 -29.96
N LYS A 24 -3.22 0.61 -31.21
CA LYS A 24 -1.94 0.62 -31.93
C LYS A 24 -1.34 2.03 -32.03
N ASP A 25 -2.15 3.03 -32.35
CA ASP A 25 -1.76 4.44 -32.46
C ASP A 25 -1.25 5.01 -31.13
N GLN A 26 -1.95 4.72 -30.02
CA GLN A 26 -1.52 5.12 -28.68
C GLN A 26 -0.21 4.43 -28.26
N MET A 27 -0.06 3.14 -28.60
CA MET A 27 1.17 2.39 -28.32
C MET A 27 2.34 2.86 -29.17
N ASP A 28 2.12 3.18 -30.44
CA ASP A 28 3.14 3.72 -31.34
C ASP A 28 3.57 5.13 -30.88
N TRP A 29 2.64 5.96 -30.42
CA TRP A 29 2.96 7.22 -29.74
C TRP A 29 3.80 6.99 -28.48
N MET A 30 3.40 6.05 -27.60
CA MET A 30 4.12 5.76 -26.36
C MET A 30 5.57 5.36 -26.61
N LYS A 31 5.85 4.54 -27.63
CA LYS A 31 7.22 4.13 -28.00
C LYS A 31 8.14 5.31 -28.32
N THR A 32 7.59 6.40 -28.88
CA THR A 32 8.39 7.60 -29.17
C THR A 32 8.81 8.35 -27.90
N MET A 33 8.09 8.14 -26.78
CA MET A 33 8.34 8.83 -25.51
C MET A 33 9.20 8.03 -24.52
N MET A 34 9.42 6.74 -24.79
CA MET A 34 10.19 5.84 -23.93
C MET A 34 11.71 6.09 -23.94
N ILE A 35 12.19 7.03 -24.75
CA ILE A 35 13.61 7.40 -24.77
C ILE A 35 13.81 8.57 -23.81
N TYR A 36 14.62 8.35 -22.77
CA TYR A 36 15.03 9.44 -21.89
C TYR A 36 16.15 10.25 -22.55
N GLU A 37 15.80 11.42 -23.09
CA GLU A 37 16.79 12.34 -23.67
C GLU A 37 17.28 13.38 -22.64
N ASN A 38 16.34 14.02 -21.94
CA ASN A 38 16.61 15.02 -20.91
C ASN A 38 15.39 15.21 -19.99
N GLU A 39 15.62 15.86 -18.84
CA GLU A 39 14.58 16.13 -17.84
C GLU A 39 13.37 16.90 -18.39
N THR A 40 13.60 17.93 -19.20
CA THR A 40 12.52 18.79 -19.71
C THR A 40 11.56 18.02 -20.61
N LEU A 41 12.09 17.25 -21.56
CA LEU A 41 11.29 16.44 -22.46
C LEU A 41 10.58 15.31 -21.69
N PHE A 42 11.27 14.66 -20.76
CA PHE A 42 10.66 13.65 -19.89
C PHE A 42 9.46 14.21 -19.12
N PHE A 43 9.60 15.39 -18.49
CA PHE A 43 8.49 16.02 -17.78
C PHE A 43 7.31 16.31 -18.71
N GLN A 44 7.56 16.92 -19.88
CA GLN A 44 6.52 17.19 -20.86
C GLN A 44 5.78 15.91 -21.28
N ASN A 45 6.52 14.84 -21.58
CA ASN A 45 5.95 13.55 -21.96
C ASN A 45 5.13 12.92 -20.85
N PHE A 46 5.61 12.97 -19.61
CA PHE A 46 4.91 12.45 -18.43
C PHE A 46 3.56 13.13 -18.21
N ARG A 47 3.51 14.46 -18.34
CA ARG A 47 2.29 15.26 -18.14
C ARG A 47 1.31 15.15 -19.32
N ARG A 48 1.80 14.79 -20.51
CA ARG A 48 0.99 14.66 -21.72
C ARG A 48 0.21 13.35 -21.81
N ILE A 49 0.57 12.34 -21.01
CA ILE A 49 -0.10 11.03 -21.02
C ILE A 49 -1.63 11.13 -20.88
N PRO A 50 -2.21 11.92 -19.96
CA PRO A 50 -3.66 12.04 -19.84
C PRO A 50 -4.37 12.61 -21.07
N GLU A 51 -3.68 13.36 -21.93
CA GLU A 51 -4.23 13.89 -23.19
C GLU A 51 -4.34 12.80 -24.27
N MET A 52 -3.46 11.79 -24.22
CA MET A 52 -3.31 10.78 -25.27
C MET A 52 -3.88 9.42 -24.87
N ILE A 53 -3.90 9.12 -23.56
CA ILE A 53 -4.26 7.82 -23.00
C ILE A 53 -5.47 7.99 -22.07
N PRO A 54 -6.55 7.21 -22.24
CA PRO A 54 -7.72 7.33 -21.38
C PRO A 54 -7.47 6.73 -19.99
N SER A 55 -8.12 7.29 -18.97
CA SER A 55 -8.08 6.76 -17.59
C SER A 55 -9.01 5.55 -17.45
N VAL A 56 -8.62 4.43 -18.06
CA VAL A 56 -9.35 3.15 -18.00
C VAL A 56 -8.65 2.18 -17.06
N SER A 57 -9.41 1.53 -16.16
CA SER A 57 -8.86 0.45 -15.34
C SER A 57 -8.64 -0.80 -16.19
N PRO A 58 -7.48 -1.47 -16.08
CA PRO A 58 -7.25 -2.71 -16.82
C PRO A 58 -8.13 -3.84 -16.30
N GLU A 59 -8.61 -4.67 -17.21
CA GLU A 59 -9.17 -5.98 -16.87
C GLU A 59 -8.03 -6.99 -16.71
N TRP A 60 -8.19 -7.90 -15.75
CA TRP A 60 -7.18 -8.90 -15.41
C TRP A 60 -7.74 -10.30 -15.60
N SER A 61 -7.08 -11.10 -16.43
CA SER A 61 -7.34 -12.55 -16.50
C SER A 61 -6.90 -13.25 -15.22
N SER A 62 -7.47 -14.42 -14.92
CA SER A 62 -7.09 -15.20 -13.72
C SER A 62 -5.60 -15.54 -13.67
N SER A 63 -5.00 -15.86 -14.83
CA SER A 63 -3.56 -16.14 -14.93
C SER A 63 -2.70 -14.90 -14.70
N GLU A 64 -3.10 -13.73 -15.22
CA GLU A 64 -2.38 -12.48 -14.97
C GLU A 64 -2.43 -12.11 -13.50
N LYS A 65 -3.60 -12.24 -12.84
CA LYS A 65 -3.75 -11.98 -11.40
C LYS A 65 -2.75 -12.80 -10.59
N ILE A 66 -2.67 -14.11 -10.83
CA ILE A 66 -1.77 -15.00 -10.08
C ILE A 66 -0.30 -14.57 -10.28
N ASN A 67 0.11 -14.28 -11.51
CA ASN A 67 1.50 -13.93 -11.82
C ASN A 67 1.89 -12.55 -11.30
N LEU A 68 1.03 -11.55 -11.49
CA LEU A 68 1.29 -10.18 -11.08
C LEU A 68 1.28 -10.02 -9.57
N GLU A 69 0.33 -10.65 -8.86
CA GLU A 69 0.27 -10.59 -7.39
C GLU A 69 1.48 -11.27 -6.72
N LYS A 70 2.08 -12.26 -7.38
CA LYS A 70 3.32 -12.91 -6.91
C LYS A 70 4.52 -11.95 -6.97
N LEU A 71 4.58 -11.10 -7.99
CA LEU A 71 5.70 -10.17 -8.21
C LEU A 71 5.46 -8.82 -7.51
N TYR A 72 4.22 -8.35 -7.54
CA TYR A 72 3.76 -7.06 -7.05
C TYR A 72 2.47 -7.24 -6.25
N PRO A 73 2.57 -7.66 -4.97
CA PRO A 73 1.40 -7.82 -4.12
C PRO A 73 0.58 -6.54 -4.02
N GLY A 74 -0.73 -6.66 -4.25
CA GLY A 74 -1.70 -5.56 -4.26
C GLY A 74 -1.93 -4.95 -5.65
N LEU A 75 -1.15 -5.29 -6.67
CA LEU A 75 -1.22 -4.61 -7.98
C LEU A 75 -2.58 -4.76 -8.67
N THR A 76 -3.18 -5.94 -8.66
CA THR A 76 -4.46 -6.16 -9.35
C THR A 76 -5.67 -5.65 -8.58
N SER A 77 -5.48 -5.36 -7.29
CA SER A 77 -6.50 -4.75 -6.41
C SER A 77 -6.32 -3.23 -6.23
N GLY A 78 -5.15 -2.69 -6.58
CA GLY A 78 -4.71 -1.31 -6.28
C GLY A 78 -5.32 -0.20 -7.15
N GLN A 79 -6.51 -0.40 -7.72
CA GLN A 79 -7.24 0.60 -8.52
C GLN A 79 -6.36 1.36 -9.53
N TRP A 80 -5.61 0.63 -10.34
CA TRP A 80 -4.74 1.21 -11.35
C TRP A 80 -5.52 1.63 -12.60
N ASN A 81 -5.01 2.61 -13.34
CA ASN A 81 -5.48 2.94 -14.69
C ASN A 81 -4.33 2.88 -15.71
N LEU A 82 -4.66 2.88 -17.01
CA LEU A 82 -3.66 2.82 -18.08
C LEU A 82 -2.73 4.03 -18.12
N GLN A 83 -3.18 5.22 -17.72
CA GLN A 83 -2.34 6.42 -17.62
C GLN A 83 -1.21 6.22 -16.60
N GLN A 84 -1.54 5.69 -15.40
CA GLN A 84 -0.59 5.38 -14.34
C GLN A 84 0.47 4.36 -14.80
N PHE A 85 0.07 3.30 -15.52
CA PHE A 85 1.04 2.33 -16.05
C PHE A 85 1.95 2.94 -17.11
N CYS A 86 1.44 3.82 -17.98
CA CYS A 86 2.28 4.53 -18.94
C CYS A 86 3.27 5.47 -18.23
N GLN A 87 2.82 6.20 -17.21
CA GLN A 87 3.66 7.07 -16.40
C GLN A 87 4.75 6.28 -15.66
N CYS A 88 4.41 5.13 -15.08
CA CYS A 88 5.38 4.21 -14.48
C CYS A 88 6.41 3.73 -15.50
N LEU A 89 5.97 3.39 -16.72
CA LEU A 89 6.89 2.98 -17.78
C LEU A 89 7.88 4.09 -18.16
N LEU A 90 7.45 5.35 -18.22
CA LEU A 90 8.38 6.45 -18.44
C LEU A 90 9.38 6.62 -17.29
N MET A 91 8.95 6.45 -16.03
CA MET A 91 9.88 6.50 -14.90
C MET A 91 10.93 5.39 -14.97
N LEU A 92 10.56 4.20 -15.46
CA LEU A 92 11.47 3.07 -15.69
C LEU A 92 12.49 3.32 -16.81
N CYS A 93 12.27 4.33 -17.65
CA CYS A 93 13.19 4.70 -18.73
C CYS A 93 14.25 5.71 -18.28
N ILE A 94 14.13 6.30 -17.08
CA ILE A 94 15.13 7.24 -16.55
C ILE A 94 16.36 6.45 -16.10
N PRO A 95 17.59 6.90 -16.45
CA PRO A 95 18.82 6.29 -15.94
C PRO A 95 18.82 6.19 -14.40
N GLU A 96 19.21 5.04 -13.88
CA GLU A 96 19.14 4.73 -12.44
C GLU A 96 19.90 5.75 -11.59
N ASP A 97 21.08 6.18 -12.04
CA ASP A 97 21.94 7.16 -11.38
C ASP A 97 21.36 8.58 -11.31
N GLN A 98 20.27 8.84 -12.05
CA GLN A 98 19.62 10.14 -12.14
C GLN A 98 18.19 10.14 -11.60
N ASN A 99 17.53 8.98 -11.56
CA ASN A 99 16.08 8.89 -11.43
C ASN A 99 15.54 9.52 -10.12
N VAL A 100 16.25 9.40 -9.00
CA VAL A 100 15.85 10.02 -7.72
C VAL A 100 15.76 11.53 -7.86
N ALA A 101 16.78 12.15 -8.46
CA ALA A 101 16.83 13.60 -8.65
C ALA A 101 15.75 14.07 -9.65
N VAL A 102 15.58 13.34 -10.75
CA VAL A 102 14.60 13.67 -11.80
C VAL A 102 13.17 13.55 -11.28
N VAL A 103 12.83 12.46 -10.59
CA VAL A 103 11.51 12.23 -10.01
C VAL A 103 11.22 13.25 -8.90
N LYS A 104 12.21 13.56 -8.04
CA LYS A 104 12.03 14.60 -7.01
C LYS A 104 11.70 15.96 -7.62
N LYS A 105 12.33 16.34 -8.73
CA LYS A 105 12.00 17.57 -9.47
C LYS A 105 10.64 17.49 -10.14
N LEU A 106 10.28 16.34 -10.73
CA LEU A 106 8.96 16.12 -11.34
C LEU A 106 7.82 16.38 -10.35
N MET A 107 8.00 15.95 -9.09
CA MET A 107 7.00 16.05 -8.03
C MET A 107 6.74 17.46 -7.52
N GLN A 108 7.68 18.40 -7.68
CA GLN A 108 7.53 19.76 -7.12
C GLN A 108 6.31 20.51 -7.68
N PRO A 109 6.08 20.55 -9.01
CA PRO A 109 4.87 21.12 -9.58
C PRO A 109 3.77 20.07 -9.84
N ALA A 110 3.92 18.83 -9.35
CA ALA A 110 3.04 17.74 -9.74
C ALA A 110 1.63 17.91 -9.15
N ASP A 111 0.62 17.57 -9.95
CA ASP A 111 -0.75 17.52 -9.46
C ASP A 111 -1.01 16.24 -8.63
N ILE A 112 -2.20 16.13 -8.03
CA ILE A 112 -2.58 14.99 -7.20
C ILE A 112 -2.53 13.67 -7.99
N SER A 113 -2.95 13.66 -9.26
CA SER A 113 -2.98 12.46 -10.09
C SER A 113 -1.56 12.00 -10.40
N GLU A 114 -0.68 12.93 -10.75
CA GLU A 114 0.74 12.69 -10.99
C GLU A 114 1.44 12.15 -9.74
N LEU A 115 1.20 12.76 -8.57
CA LEU A 115 1.76 12.27 -7.31
C LEU A 115 1.32 10.83 -7.00
N ILE A 116 0.03 10.50 -7.21
CA ILE A 116 -0.48 9.13 -7.04
C ILE A 116 0.25 8.16 -7.97
N SER A 117 0.40 8.50 -9.25
CA SER A 117 1.12 7.67 -10.22
C SER A 117 2.57 7.45 -9.82
N ILE A 118 3.24 8.51 -9.38
CA ILE A 118 4.64 8.47 -8.95
C ILE A 118 4.79 7.57 -7.74
N TYR A 119 4.07 7.83 -6.64
CA TYR A 119 4.22 7.04 -5.40
C TYR A 119 3.85 5.56 -5.57
N LYS A 120 2.80 5.25 -6.35
CA LYS A 120 2.48 3.84 -6.67
C LYS A 120 3.59 3.20 -7.51
N GLY A 121 4.17 3.97 -8.44
CA GLY A 121 5.13 3.49 -9.43
C GLY A 121 6.56 3.30 -8.93
N ILE A 122 6.97 4.00 -7.85
CA ILE A 122 8.33 3.91 -7.30
C ILE A 122 8.76 2.47 -7.05
N PHE A 123 7.86 1.59 -6.60
CA PHE A 123 8.21 0.20 -6.29
C PHE A 123 8.69 -0.60 -7.51
N PHE A 124 8.35 -0.17 -8.74
CA PHE A 124 8.84 -0.82 -9.95
C PHE A 124 10.29 -0.47 -10.28
N LEU A 125 10.83 0.62 -9.73
CA LEU A 125 12.21 1.04 -10.02
C LEU A 125 13.21 0.08 -9.40
N GLU A 126 14.27 -0.27 -10.14
CA GLU A 126 15.28 -1.23 -9.68
C GLU A 126 15.97 -0.74 -8.39
N ASN A 127 16.26 0.56 -8.30
CA ASN A 127 16.79 1.24 -7.12
C ASN A 127 15.69 1.81 -6.18
N ALA A 128 14.50 1.21 -6.12
CA ALA A 128 13.39 1.71 -5.29
C ALA A 128 13.78 2.05 -3.83
N CYS A 129 14.72 1.32 -3.22
CA CYS A 129 15.20 1.61 -1.87
C CYS A 129 15.79 3.02 -1.70
N GLU A 130 16.31 3.64 -2.75
CA GLU A 130 16.87 5.00 -2.71
C GLU A 130 15.79 6.09 -2.59
N PHE A 131 14.53 5.73 -2.85
CA PHE A 131 13.38 6.63 -2.75
C PHE A 131 12.80 6.72 -1.34
N VAL A 132 13.37 6.03 -0.34
CA VAL A 132 12.89 6.09 1.05
C VAL A 132 12.70 7.52 1.57
N PRO A 133 13.67 8.46 1.42
CA PRO A 133 13.48 9.83 1.91
C PRO A 133 12.30 10.56 1.27
N LEU A 134 12.04 10.28 -0.01
CA LEU A 134 10.93 10.88 -0.77
C LEU A 134 9.59 10.30 -0.33
N VAL A 135 9.53 9.00 -0.03
CA VAL A 135 8.33 8.37 0.53
C VAL A 135 8.06 8.81 1.96
N GLU A 136 9.10 9.03 2.77
CA GLU A 136 8.99 9.61 4.12
C GLU A 136 8.37 11.01 4.07
N GLU A 137 8.80 11.86 3.13
CA GLU A 137 8.16 13.15 2.88
C GLU A 137 6.67 12.97 2.49
N GLY A 138 6.39 12.03 1.59
CA GLY A 138 5.03 11.71 1.16
C GLY A 138 4.10 11.26 2.28
N ILE A 139 4.60 10.50 3.26
CA ILE A 139 3.83 10.08 4.45
C ILE A 139 3.29 11.29 5.21
N THR A 140 3.94 12.46 5.14
CA THR A 140 3.49 13.67 5.86
C THR A 140 2.27 14.35 5.23
N THR A 141 1.88 13.99 4.00
CA THR A 141 0.75 14.61 3.28
C THR A 141 -0.60 14.52 4.00
N HIS A 142 -1.42 15.56 3.92
CA HIS A 142 -2.82 15.53 4.39
C HIS A 142 -3.81 15.09 3.30
N ILE A 143 -3.35 14.89 2.07
CA ILE A 143 -4.20 14.49 0.94
C ILE A 143 -4.38 12.97 0.98
N THR A 144 -5.58 12.52 1.33
CA THR A 144 -5.91 11.10 1.53
C THR A 144 -5.53 10.22 0.34
N SER A 145 -5.81 10.64 -0.89
CA SER A 145 -5.49 9.84 -2.09
C SER A 145 -3.99 9.68 -2.33
N VAL A 146 -3.20 10.73 -2.03
CA VAL A 146 -1.72 10.66 -2.09
C VAL A 146 -1.19 9.77 -0.97
N PHE A 147 -1.70 9.90 0.25
CA PHE A 147 -1.32 9.02 1.34
C PHE A 147 -1.64 7.54 1.04
N ASP A 148 -2.84 7.27 0.52
CA ASP A 148 -3.27 5.92 0.16
C ASP A 148 -2.38 5.31 -0.92
N SER A 149 -1.92 6.12 -1.88
CA SER A 149 -0.99 5.69 -2.94
C SER A 149 0.34 5.13 -2.40
N ILE A 150 0.71 5.51 -1.16
CA ILE A 150 1.90 5.03 -0.45
C ILE A 150 1.57 3.87 0.49
N ALA A 151 0.47 3.97 1.24
CA ALA A 151 0.17 3.08 2.36
C ALA A 151 -0.66 1.84 1.97
N ILE A 152 -1.54 1.97 0.98
CA ILE A 152 -2.62 1.02 0.69
C ILE A 152 -2.30 0.25 -0.58
N LEU A 153 -2.27 -1.09 -0.49
CA LEU A 153 -1.97 -1.99 -1.61
C LEU A 153 -0.66 -1.64 -2.35
N ASN A 154 0.28 -1.05 -1.62
CA ASN A 154 1.60 -0.70 -2.10
C ASN A 154 2.65 -1.46 -1.27
N PRO A 155 3.49 -2.31 -1.90
CA PRO A 155 4.50 -3.10 -1.19
C PRO A 155 5.74 -2.30 -0.78
N PHE A 156 5.91 -1.05 -1.25
CA PHE A 156 7.06 -0.21 -0.96
C PHE A 156 7.28 -0.02 0.54
N ALA A 157 6.24 0.42 1.24
CA ALA A 157 6.31 0.74 2.66
C ALA A 157 6.80 -0.46 3.48
N ALA A 158 6.22 -1.63 3.20
CA ALA A 158 6.58 -2.87 3.86
C ALA A 158 8.04 -3.27 3.59
N LYS A 159 8.50 -3.14 2.34
CA LYS A 159 9.80 -3.65 1.93
C LYS A 159 10.97 -2.74 2.34
N TYR A 160 10.80 -1.42 2.26
CA TYR A 160 11.94 -0.48 2.32
C TYR A 160 11.91 0.50 3.49
N LEU A 161 10.75 0.84 4.07
CA LEU A 161 10.73 1.85 5.12
C LEU A 161 11.42 1.38 6.40
N PRO A 162 12.29 2.20 7.01
CA PRO A 162 12.79 1.98 8.36
C PRO A 162 11.66 1.83 9.38
N MET A 163 11.95 1.23 10.54
CA MET A 163 10.92 0.91 11.54
C MET A 163 10.16 2.14 12.03
N ASP A 164 10.84 3.28 12.25
CA ASP A 164 10.17 4.50 12.73
C ASP A 164 9.22 5.09 11.69
N SER A 165 9.65 5.18 10.43
CA SER A 165 8.84 5.69 9.31
C SER A 165 7.66 4.77 8.99
N TRP A 166 7.88 3.45 9.09
CA TRP A 166 6.81 2.46 9.05
C TRP A 166 5.77 2.68 10.14
N ASN A 167 6.22 2.90 11.39
CA ASN A 167 5.31 3.15 12.50
C ASN A 167 4.50 4.44 12.28
N GLN A 168 5.13 5.50 11.77
CA GLN A 168 4.44 6.74 11.43
C GLN A 168 3.37 6.53 10.36
N LEU A 169 3.66 5.76 9.31
CA LEU A 169 2.70 5.41 8.27
C LEU A 169 1.49 4.67 8.84
N VAL A 170 1.72 3.63 9.66
CA VAL A 170 0.63 2.82 10.25
C VAL A 170 -0.24 3.66 11.19
N LEU A 171 0.38 4.46 12.07
CA LEU A 171 -0.36 5.34 12.98
C LEU A 171 -1.15 6.39 12.24
N LYS A 172 -0.58 6.98 11.18
CA LYS A 172 -1.30 7.93 10.35
C LYS A 172 -2.47 7.28 9.62
N ALA A 173 -2.30 6.07 9.07
CA ALA A 173 -3.38 5.31 8.47
C ALA A 173 -4.52 5.08 9.48
N LEU A 174 -4.19 4.70 10.72
CA LEU A 174 -5.15 4.55 11.80
C LEU A 174 -5.90 5.86 12.09
N PHE A 175 -5.20 6.99 12.24
CA PHE A 175 -5.82 8.29 12.52
C PHE A 175 -6.69 8.81 11.37
N MET A 176 -6.26 8.57 10.14
CA MET A 176 -7.02 8.90 8.93
C MET A 176 -8.13 7.88 8.64
N LYS A 177 -8.32 6.87 9.50
CA LYS A 177 -9.31 5.79 9.36
C LYS A 177 -9.19 5.07 8.01
N ARG A 178 -7.95 4.83 7.56
CA ARG A 178 -7.68 4.06 6.34
C ARG A 178 -7.80 2.55 6.64
N PRO A 179 -8.15 1.72 5.65
CA PRO A 179 -8.32 0.28 5.85
C PRO A 179 -6.98 -0.39 6.14
N LEU A 180 -6.70 -0.70 7.41
CA LEU A 180 -5.41 -1.25 7.83
C LEU A 180 -5.14 -2.61 7.17
N TYR A 181 -6.18 -3.39 6.86
CA TYR A 181 -6.06 -4.67 6.18
C TYR A 181 -5.50 -4.60 4.76
N GLN A 182 -5.49 -3.43 4.16
CA GLN A 182 -4.90 -3.20 2.85
C GLN A 182 -3.44 -2.74 2.93
N ILE A 183 -2.90 -2.50 4.13
CA ILE A 183 -1.47 -2.23 4.32
C ILE A 183 -0.70 -3.54 4.18
N THR A 184 0.12 -3.62 3.14
CA THR A 184 0.92 -4.80 2.81
C THR A 184 1.79 -5.22 4.01
N ASN A 185 1.75 -6.49 4.39
CA ASN A 185 2.58 -7.08 5.45
C ASN A 185 2.47 -6.38 6.81
N LEU A 186 1.32 -5.78 7.14
CA LEU A 186 1.10 -5.10 8.43
C LEU A 186 1.45 -6.00 9.62
N ASP A 187 0.96 -7.23 9.64
CA ASP A 187 1.20 -8.17 10.73
C ASP A 187 2.67 -8.54 10.89
N LEU A 188 3.35 -8.79 9.76
CA LEU A 188 4.76 -9.21 9.73
C LEU A 188 5.69 -8.12 10.27
N ARG A 189 5.29 -6.85 10.10
CA ARG A 189 6.05 -5.69 10.59
C ARG A 189 5.46 -5.09 11.86
N ASN A 190 4.49 -5.75 12.49
CA ASN A 190 3.98 -5.30 13.76
C ASN A 190 5.08 -5.34 14.83
N ASN A 191 5.03 -4.43 15.79
CA ASN A 191 6.06 -4.29 16.81
C ASN A 191 5.52 -3.69 18.11
N GLY A 192 6.27 -3.87 19.20
CA GLY A 192 5.85 -3.42 20.53
C GLY A 192 5.60 -1.91 20.65
N LYS A 193 6.31 -1.08 19.87
CA LYS A 193 6.09 0.38 19.86
C LYS A 193 4.73 0.71 19.24
N LEU A 194 4.35 0.05 18.13
CA LEU A 194 3.00 0.17 17.56
C LEU A 194 1.93 -0.32 18.53
N ALA A 195 2.12 -1.49 19.14
CA ALA A 195 1.16 -2.04 20.10
C ALA A 195 0.92 -1.09 21.29
N PHE A 196 2.00 -0.52 21.84
CA PHE A 196 1.92 0.44 22.94
C PHE A 196 1.15 1.71 22.55
N ILE A 197 1.47 2.31 21.40
CA ILE A 197 0.80 3.55 20.94
C ILE A 197 -0.67 3.26 20.61
N ALA A 198 -0.95 2.14 19.95
CA ALA A 198 -2.32 1.71 19.63
C ALA A 198 -3.16 1.53 20.91
N ASN A 199 -2.62 0.86 21.93
CA ASN A 199 -3.33 0.65 23.20
C ASN A 199 -3.65 1.96 23.93
N ASN A 200 -2.70 2.90 23.97
CA ASN A 200 -2.92 4.23 24.56
C ASN A 200 -4.01 5.00 23.81
N PHE A 201 -3.98 4.97 22.47
CA PHE A 201 -5.00 5.58 21.66
C PHE A 201 -6.38 4.95 21.92
N ILE A 202 -6.50 3.63 22.02
CA ILE A 202 -7.78 2.96 22.35
C ILE A 202 -8.37 3.52 23.64
N ARG A 203 -7.56 3.57 24.71
CA ARG A 203 -7.98 4.07 26.02
C ARG A 203 -8.37 5.54 25.98
N GLU A 204 -7.62 6.37 25.27
CA GLU A 204 -7.97 7.79 25.07
C GLU A 204 -9.34 7.92 24.40
N ARG A 205 -9.57 7.17 23.31
CA ARG A 205 -10.83 7.21 22.55
C ARG A 205 -12.02 6.74 23.39
N TRP A 206 -11.85 5.67 24.18
CA TRP A 206 -12.87 5.16 25.11
C TRP A 206 -13.17 6.13 26.25
N SER A 207 -12.15 6.80 26.81
CA SER A 207 -12.35 7.81 27.85
C SER A 207 -13.19 8.99 27.35
N ALA A 208 -13.15 9.27 26.04
CA ALA A 208 -13.98 10.25 25.36
C ALA A 208 -15.34 9.69 24.87
N GLY A 209 -15.71 8.48 25.28
CA GLY A 209 -16.98 7.84 24.92
C GLY A 209 -17.12 7.47 23.43
N LYS A 210 -16.01 7.37 22.70
CA LYS A 210 -16.06 7.08 21.25
C LYS A 210 -15.49 5.70 20.94
N THR A 211 -15.96 5.12 19.84
CA THR A 211 -15.50 3.82 19.33
C THR A 211 -14.19 3.92 18.54
N VAL A 212 -13.56 2.76 18.33
CA VAL A 212 -12.36 2.55 17.52
C VAL A 212 -12.62 1.43 16.51
N SER A 213 -11.87 1.42 15.40
CA SER A 213 -11.94 0.30 14.44
C SER A 213 -11.51 -1.00 15.14
N PRO A 214 -12.23 -2.13 14.97
CA PRO A 214 -11.80 -3.43 15.46
C PRO A 214 -10.40 -3.83 14.98
N GLU A 215 -9.97 -3.35 13.81
CA GLU A 215 -8.64 -3.61 13.26
C GLU A 215 -7.51 -3.08 14.14
N ILE A 216 -7.76 -2.12 15.03
CA ILE A 216 -6.69 -1.57 15.88
C ILE A 216 -6.08 -2.65 16.80
N TRP A 217 -6.88 -3.65 17.20
CA TRP A 217 -6.41 -4.75 18.03
C TRP A 217 -5.39 -5.63 17.32
N ARG A 218 -5.38 -5.64 15.99
CA ARG A 218 -4.36 -6.29 15.16
C ARG A 218 -2.95 -5.82 15.50
N LEU A 219 -2.81 -4.53 15.84
CA LEU A 219 -1.53 -3.93 16.20
C LEU A 219 -1.04 -4.38 17.59
N THR A 220 -1.91 -4.96 18.42
CA THR A 220 -1.52 -5.48 19.74
C THR A 220 -1.05 -6.94 19.68
N ASP A 221 -1.21 -7.59 18.53
CA ASP A 221 -0.89 -9.00 18.40
C ASP A 221 0.62 -9.29 18.53
N GLY A 222 0.97 -10.33 19.31
CA GLY A 222 2.35 -10.66 19.66
C GLY A 222 2.95 -9.80 20.79
N PHE A 223 2.23 -8.77 21.26
CA PHE A 223 2.68 -7.81 22.26
C PHE A 223 1.65 -7.58 23.38
N VAL A 224 0.87 -8.61 23.72
CA VAL A 224 -0.23 -8.53 24.70
C VAL A 224 0.31 -8.43 26.13
N THR A 225 0.15 -7.27 26.76
CA THR A 225 0.44 -7.07 28.19
C THR A 225 -0.78 -7.32 29.07
N LYS A 226 -0.63 -7.30 30.40
CA LYS A 226 -1.75 -7.41 31.35
C LYS A 226 -2.81 -6.32 31.14
N GLU A 227 -2.36 -5.11 30.82
CA GLU A 227 -3.22 -3.96 30.52
C GLU A 227 -4.04 -4.22 29.25
N ILE A 228 -3.39 -4.68 28.18
CA ILE A 228 -4.06 -5.05 26.92
C ILE A 228 -5.02 -6.21 27.15
N THR A 229 -4.64 -7.25 27.90
CA THR A 229 -5.54 -8.35 28.27
C THR A 229 -6.79 -7.85 28.98
N SER A 230 -6.66 -6.94 29.95
CA SER A 230 -7.81 -6.36 30.65
C SER A 230 -8.74 -5.62 29.71
N ASP A 231 -8.21 -4.87 28.74
CA ASP A 231 -9.04 -4.16 27.79
C ASP A 231 -9.71 -5.09 26.77
N LEU A 232 -9.01 -6.12 26.30
CA LEU A 232 -9.58 -7.14 25.42
C LEU A 232 -10.74 -7.89 26.10
N LEU A 233 -10.66 -8.18 27.40
CA LEU A 233 -11.76 -8.78 28.15
C LEU A 233 -12.99 -7.86 28.20
N LYS A 234 -12.80 -6.55 28.42
CA LYS A 234 -13.91 -5.59 28.34
C LYS A 234 -14.54 -5.58 26.94
N VAL A 235 -13.73 -5.68 25.89
CA VAL A 235 -14.25 -5.77 24.50
C VAL A 235 -15.08 -7.04 24.30
N ILE A 236 -14.67 -8.18 24.85
CA ILE A 236 -15.46 -9.41 24.80
C ILE A 236 -16.84 -9.20 25.45
N GLU A 237 -16.87 -8.56 26.60
CA GLU A 237 -18.11 -8.33 27.35
C GLU A 237 -19.06 -7.35 26.63
N SER A 238 -18.55 -6.19 26.21
CA SER A 238 -19.40 -5.06 25.79
C SER A 238 -19.22 -4.58 24.34
N GLY A 239 -18.28 -5.14 23.57
CA GLY A 239 -18.01 -4.74 22.19
C GLY A 239 -19.07 -5.21 21.19
N ASP A 240 -19.09 -4.58 20.01
CA ASP A 240 -19.84 -5.09 18.86
C ASP A 240 -19.27 -6.44 18.36
N GLN A 241 -19.96 -7.08 17.41
CA GLN A 241 -19.58 -8.40 16.91
C GLN A 241 -18.15 -8.44 16.33
N LEU A 242 -17.74 -7.44 15.55
CA LEU A 242 -16.40 -7.40 14.94
C LEU A 242 -15.32 -7.12 15.99
N SER A 243 -15.59 -6.21 16.93
CA SER A 243 -14.71 -5.93 18.06
C SER A 243 -14.49 -7.16 18.95
N ARG A 244 -15.55 -7.91 19.26
CA ARG A 244 -15.45 -9.18 20.01
C ARG A 244 -14.62 -10.21 19.25
N HIS A 245 -14.82 -10.37 17.95
CA HIS A 245 -14.01 -11.27 17.14
C HIS A 245 -12.53 -10.88 17.13
N ALA A 246 -12.22 -9.59 16.95
CA ALA A 246 -10.86 -9.08 17.02
C ALA A 246 -10.20 -9.41 18.37
N ALA A 247 -10.93 -9.22 19.47
CA ALA A 247 -10.40 -9.52 20.80
C ALA A 247 -10.16 -11.02 21.04
N ILE A 248 -11.08 -11.87 20.58
CA ILE A 248 -10.93 -13.33 20.65
C ILE A 248 -9.72 -13.81 19.85
N ILE A 249 -9.50 -13.26 18.64
CA ILE A 249 -8.32 -13.58 17.83
C ILE A 249 -7.06 -13.28 18.64
N VAL A 250 -6.89 -12.04 19.12
CA VAL A 250 -5.70 -11.66 19.88
C VAL A 250 -5.51 -12.56 21.11
N LEU A 251 -6.54 -12.78 21.92
CA LEU A 251 -6.40 -13.59 23.13
C LEU A 251 -6.10 -15.06 22.85
N ARG A 252 -6.82 -15.70 21.93
CA ARG A 252 -6.60 -17.11 21.57
C ARG A 252 -5.18 -17.35 21.10
N GLU A 253 -4.72 -16.42 20.31
CA GLU A 253 -3.54 -16.59 19.48
C GLU A 253 -2.30 -16.22 20.34
N ASN A 254 -2.47 -15.43 21.41
CA ASN A 254 -1.47 -15.20 22.49
C ASN A 254 -1.66 -16.08 23.75
N ALA A 255 -2.61 -17.02 23.77
CA ALA A 255 -2.86 -17.88 24.96
C ALA A 255 -1.74 -18.91 25.22
N SER A 256 -0.93 -19.22 24.21
CA SER A 256 0.19 -20.16 24.31
C SER A 256 1.49 -19.44 24.65
N ASN A 257 1.72 -19.17 25.93
CA ASN A 257 2.98 -18.59 26.45
C ASN A 257 4.19 -19.55 26.41
N THR A 258 4.20 -20.56 25.54
CA THR A 258 5.24 -21.59 25.52
C THR A 258 5.70 -21.86 24.10
N CYS A 259 6.94 -21.42 23.84
CA CYS A 259 7.80 -21.71 22.69
C CYS A 259 7.47 -20.98 21.36
N ASN A 260 8.34 -20.04 21.04
CA ASN A 260 8.62 -19.45 19.72
C ASN A 260 7.55 -18.50 19.15
N ASN A 261 7.58 -17.24 19.62
CA ASN A 261 7.00 -16.07 18.93
C ASN A 261 7.43 -15.93 17.44
N ILE A 262 8.40 -16.73 16.98
CA ILE A 262 8.97 -16.70 15.62
C ILE A 262 8.15 -17.55 14.62
N LEU A 263 7.33 -18.52 15.07
CA LEU A 263 6.67 -19.50 14.19
C LEU A 263 5.13 -19.55 14.30
N ARG A 264 4.53 -18.52 14.91
CA ARG A 264 3.08 -18.47 15.06
C ARG A 264 2.42 -18.18 13.69
N PRO A 265 1.42 -18.97 13.26
CA PRO A 265 0.67 -18.65 12.05
C PRO A 265 -0.12 -17.37 12.29
N ILE A 266 0.22 -16.33 11.53
CA ILE A 266 -0.52 -15.06 11.51
C ILE A 266 -1.83 -15.31 10.76
N ASN A 267 -2.97 -15.06 11.41
CA ASN A 267 -4.26 -15.28 10.78
C ASN A 267 -4.72 -14.06 9.97
N THR A 268 -3.93 -13.71 8.95
CA THR A 268 -4.18 -12.57 8.06
C THR A 268 -5.56 -12.65 7.39
N THR A 269 -6.07 -13.85 7.11
CA THR A 269 -7.41 -14.05 6.53
C THR A 269 -8.52 -13.55 7.46
N LEU A 270 -8.46 -13.85 8.76
CA LEU A 270 -9.46 -13.37 9.71
C LEU A 270 -9.36 -11.85 9.91
N TRP A 271 -8.15 -11.31 9.99
CA TRP A 271 -7.96 -9.86 10.11
C TRP A 271 -8.46 -9.11 8.87
N ASN A 272 -8.21 -9.64 7.68
CA ASN A 272 -8.70 -9.05 6.45
C ASN A 272 -10.22 -9.10 6.36
N TYR A 273 -10.85 -10.19 6.82
CA TYR A 273 -12.31 -10.25 6.94
C TYR A 273 -12.86 -9.16 7.87
N ILE A 274 -12.28 -8.99 9.07
CA ILE A 274 -12.72 -7.95 10.02
C ILE A 274 -12.61 -6.56 9.39
N GLY A 275 -11.47 -6.26 8.76
CA GLY A 275 -11.24 -4.98 8.10
C GLY A 275 -12.17 -4.73 6.93
N GLU A 276 -12.42 -5.74 6.09
CA GLU A 276 -13.34 -5.64 4.96
C GLU A 276 -14.77 -5.37 5.43
N GLN A 277 -15.28 -6.15 6.40
CA GLN A 277 -16.62 -5.96 6.95
C GLN A 277 -16.78 -4.60 7.63
N TYR A 278 -15.77 -4.17 8.40
CA TYR A 278 -15.79 -2.85 9.03
C TYR A 278 -15.81 -1.73 7.97
N ASN A 279 -15.00 -1.85 6.92
CA ASN A 279 -14.96 -0.86 5.84
C ASN A 279 -16.27 -0.79 5.06
N ILE A 280 -16.94 -1.93 4.80
CA ILE A 280 -18.27 -1.97 4.17
C ILE A 280 -19.30 -1.22 5.05
N GLN A 281 -19.36 -1.54 6.35
CA GLN A 281 -20.31 -0.93 7.29
C GLN A 281 -20.13 0.59 7.44
N ASN A 282 -18.91 1.11 7.24
CA ASN A 282 -18.58 2.53 7.46
C ASN A 282 -18.40 3.33 6.16
N LYS A 283 -18.51 2.72 4.97
CA LYS A 283 -18.53 3.42 3.67
C LYS A 283 -19.94 3.87 3.24
N GLU A 284 -20.98 3.36 3.90
CA GLU A 284 -22.40 3.71 3.63
C GLU A 284 -22.90 4.94 4.42
N ILE A 285 -21.98 5.73 5.02
CA ILE A 285 -22.26 6.97 5.76
C ILE A 285 -21.38 8.09 5.19
#